data_AF-A0A3N5M0Y0-F1
#
_entry.id   AF-A0A3N5M0Y0-F1
#
_cell.length_a   1.000
_cell.length_b   1.000
_cell.length_c   1.000
_cell.angle_alpha   90.00
_cell.angle_beta   90.00
_cell.angle_gamma   90.00
#
_symmetry.space_group_name_H-M   'P 1'
#
loop_
_entity.id
_entity.type
_entity.pdbx_description
1 polymer ?
#
loop_
_entity_poly.entity_id
_entity_poly.type
_entity_poly.pdbx_seq_one_letter_code
_entity_poly.pdbx_strand_id
1 'polypeptide(L)'
;MRRCRAWIGVILLLVTATAALAPAASAETSTAELRAKLRSSRQALRAKRARLKLVRADLEAARRLFALYAETPLEDVIEDVVGDELSVTDDAATDETAVADATDDPAVSDGTVDATVADAALVDASGTQADLLPEVVVPSADDIAALERRVARLKASARGWRERVEDLARRVRRRERIAEWNRRGEWRPLIELAARRYGVNAAALHRLMMYESGGRRTAGTTYKGLFQYLPSTWQASWNPWGDASIYNGWAQIRATAYAIKRGCGPSMWPSTYPRAF
;
A
#
# COMPACT_ATOMS: atom_id res chain seq x y z
N MET A 1 6.20 32.47 13.22
CA MET A 1 5.09 31.63 12.69
C MET A 1 5.12 31.58 11.16
N ARG A 2 4.78 30.41 10.58
CA ARG A 2 4.48 30.15 9.14
C ARG A 2 5.60 29.61 8.23
N ARG A 3 6.32 28.51 8.54
CA ARG A 3 7.00 27.69 7.50
C ARG A 3 7.17 26.20 7.85
N CYS A 4 6.09 25.46 8.15
CA CYS A 4 6.17 23.98 8.29
C CYS A 4 5.06 23.19 7.57
N ARG A 5 4.31 23.79 6.63
CA ARG A 5 3.20 23.11 5.92
C ARG A 5 3.50 22.67 4.49
N ALA A 6 4.70 22.89 3.97
CA ALA A 6 5.02 22.62 2.56
C ALA A 6 5.44 21.17 2.26
N TRP A 7 5.84 20.37 3.26
CA TRP A 7 6.47 19.06 2.99
C TRP A 7 5.49 17.87 2.88
N ILE A 8 4.31 17.96 3.48
CA ILE A 8 3.29 16.88 3.40
C ILE A 8 2.57 16.88 2.04
N GLY A 9 2.60 17.99 1.31
CA GLY A 9 2.07 18.07 -0.06
C GLY A 9 2.91 17.31 -1.09
N VAL A 10 4.23 17.21 -0.93
CA VAL A 10 5.13 16.67 -1.96
C VAL A 10 5.06 15.14 -2.05
N ILE A 11 4.81 14.44 -0.94
CA ILE A 11 4.67 12.96 -0.95
C ILE A 11 3.30 12.54 -1.50
N LEU A 12 2.25 13.36 -1.36
CA LEU A 12 0.95 13.10 -1.96
C LEU A 12 0.90 13.51 -3.45
N LEU A 13 1.76 14.43 -3.88
CA LEU A 13 1.84 14.91 -5.26
C LEU A 13 2.77 14.05 -6.15
N LEU A 14 3.63 13.22 -5.54
CA LEU A 14 4.45 12.22 -6.25
C LEU A 14 3.66 10.97 -6.73
N VAL A 15 2.36 10.88 -6.45
CA VAL A 15 1.46 9.88 -7.05
C VAL A 15 0.54 10.51 -8.12
N THR A 16 0.58 11.82 -8.31
CA THR A 16 -0.26 12.54 -9.29
C THR A 16 0.56 13.43 -10.23
N ALA A 17 1.60 12.87 -10.84
CA ALA A 17 2.28 13.53 -11.96
C ALA A 17 2.59 12.51 -13.06
N THR A 18 1.88 12.63 -14.19
CA THR A 18 2.38 12.51 -15.59
C THR A 18 1.20 12.26 -16.55
N ALA A 19 0.44 13.32 -16.83
CA ALA A 19 -0.35 13.41 -18.06
C ALA A 19 0.49 14.18 -19.10
N ALA A 20 1.44 13.47 -19.72
CA ALA A 20 2.06 13.86 -20.99
C ALA A 20 2.29 12.56 -21.77
N LEU A 21 1.66 12.48 -22.95
CA LEU A 21 1.53 11.27 -23.75
C LEU A 21 2.88 10.85 -24.37
N ALA A 22 3.48 9.81 -23.80
CA ALA A 22 4.28 8.82 -24.53
C ALA A 22 3.93 7.44 -23.95
N PRO A 23 3.72 6.38 -24.76
CA PRO A 23 3.59 5.05 -24.21
C PRO A 23 4.97 4.59 -23.74
N ALA A 24 5.28 4.82 -22.47
CA ALA A 24 6.40 4.19 -21.81
C ALA A 24 6.21 2.66 -21.89
N ALA A 25 6.85 2.04 -22.89
CA ALA A 25 7.12 0.61 -22.89
C ALA A 25 8.31 0.25 -21.99
N SER A 26 8.98 1.24 -21.41
CA SER A 26 10.04 1.08 -20.44
C SER A 26 9.49 1.10 -19.01
N ALA A 27 9.79 0.02 -18.27
CA ALA A 27 9.47 -0.23 -16.86
C ALA A 27 8.00 -0.60 -16.53
N GLU A 28 7.37 -1.46 -17.32
CA GLU A 28 6.28 -2.26 -16.77
C GLU A 28 6.85 -3.15 -15.64
N THR A 29 6.63 -2.76 -14.37
CA THR A 29 6.92 -3.56 -13.15
C THR A 29 6.72 -5.04 -13.44
N SER A 30 7.71 -5.90 -13.23
CA SER A 30 7.55 -7.31 -13.63
C SER A 30 6.42 -8.00 -12.85
N THR A 31 5.84 -9.08 -13.38
CA THR A 31 4.83 -9.87 -12.65
C THR A 31 5.41 -10.44 -11.35
N ALA A 32 6.69 -10.81 -11.35
CA ALA A 32 7.42 -11.26 -10.17
C ALA A 32 7.52 -10.16 -9.11
N GLU A 33 7.86 -8.94 -9.52
CA GLU A 33 7.93 -7.79 -8.62
C GLU A 33 6.55 -7.44 -8.03
N LEU A 34 5.48 -7.49 -8.84
CA LEU A 34 4.11 -7.33 -8.32
C LEU A 34 3.73 -8.41 -7.29
N ARG A 35 4.11 -9.66 -7.52
CA ARG A 35 3.90 -10.75 -6.56
C ARG A 35 4.71 -10.53 -5.28
N ALA A 36 5.96 -10.06 -5.39
CA ALA A 36 6.77 -9.70 -4.23
C ALA A 36 6.12 -8.58 -3.41
N LYS A 37 5.68 -7.50 -4.08
CA LYS A 37 4.94 -6.39 -3.45
C LYS A 37 3.64 -6.87 -2.78
N LEU A 38 2.91 -7.77 -3.42
CA LEU A 38 1.68 -8.37 -2.87
C LEU A 38 1.98 -9.19 -1.60
N ARG A 39 3.04 -10.00 -1.60
CA ARG A 39 3.45 -10.79 -0.42
C ARG A 39 3.83 -9.87 0.75
N SER A 40 4.68 -8.88 0.50
CA SER A 40 5.07 -7.88 1.51
C SER A 40 3.85 -7.12 2.06
N SER A 41 2.94 -6.68 1.18
CA SER A 41 1.72 -5.97 1.60
C SER A 41 0.77 -6.84 2.44
N ARG A 42 0.68 -8.15 2.13
CA ARG A 42 -0.10 -9.10 2.95
C ARG A 42 0.52 -9.31 4.32
N GLN A 43 1.85 -9.38 4.41
CA GLN A 43 2.55 -9.49 5.68
C GLN A 43 2.33 -8.23 6.53
N ALA A 44 2.44 -7.03 5.93
CA ALA A 44 2.13 -5.77 6.60
C ALA A 44 0.69 -5.73 7.12
N LEU A 45 -0.29 -6.17 6.32
CA LEU A 45 -1.70 -6.25 6.75
C LEU A 45 -1.89 -7.21 7.93
N ARG A 46 -1.23 -8.38 7.90
CA ARG A 46 -1.26 -9.35 9.02
C ARG A 46 -0.69 -8.74 10.30
N ALA A 47 0.46 -8.08 10.22
CA ALA A 47 1.07 -7.39 11.35
C ALA A 47 0.17 -6.29 11.93
N LYS A 48 -0.47 -5.47 11.08
CA LYS A 48 -1.42 -4.44 11.51
C LYS A 48 -2.65 -5.04 12.20
N ARG A 49 -3.18 -6.16 11.69
CA ARG A 49 -4.32 -6.88 12.31
C ARG A 49 -3.93 -7.49 13.66
N ALA A 50 -2.74 -8.06 13.78
CA ALA A 50 -2.22 -8.57 15.04
C ALA A 50 -2.12 -7.45 16.10
N ARG A 51 -1.53 -6.30 15.73
CA ARG A 51 -1.46 -5.12 16.60
C ARG A 51 -2.84 -4.60 17.01
N LEU A 52 -3.80 -4.57 16.07
CA LEU A 52 -5.17 -4.18 16.37
C LEU A 52 -5.85 -5.15 17.36
N LYS A 53 -5.58 -6.45 17.26
CA LYS A 53 -6.11 -7.45 18.20
C LYS A 53 -5.58 -7.21 19.61
N LEU A 54 -4.27 -6.96 19.74
CA LEU A 54 -3.64 -6.66 21.03
C LEU A 54 -4.23 -5.40 21.67
N VAL A 55 -4.27 -4.27 20.94
CA VAL A 55 -4.79 -3.01 21.50
C VAL A 55 -6.29 -3.10 21.85
N ARG A 56 -7.06 -3.97 21.19
CA ARG A 56 -8.46 -4.22 21.59
C ARG A 56 -8.54 -4.98 22.91
N ALA A 57 -7.68 -5.98 23.10
CA ALA A 57 -7.60 -6.70 24.37
C ALA A 57 -7.19 -5.75 25.51
N ASP A 58 -6.23 -4.85 25.27
CA ASP A 58 -5.82 -3.83 26.24
C ASP A 58 -7.00 -2.90 26.60
N LEU A 59 -7.77 -2.45 25.60
CA LEU A 59 -8.96 -1.61 25.83
C LEU A 59 -10.05 -2.36 26.62
N GLU A 60 -10.28 -3.63 26.33
CA GLU A 60 -11.25 -4.46 27.06
C GLU A 60 -10.80 -4.69 28.52
N ALA A 61 -9.51 -4.94 28.75
CA ALA A 61 -8.95 -5.06 30.09
C ALA A 61 -9.05 -3.74 30.87
N ALA A 62 -8.72 -2.61 30.24
CA ALA A 62 -8.80 -1.29 30.86
C ALA A 62 -10.24 -0.95 31.28
N ARG A 63 -11.23 -1.23 30.43
CA ARG A 63 -12.66 -1.04 30.75
C ARG A 63 -13.12 -1.92 31.91
N ARG A 64 -12.64 -3.17 31.99
CA ARG A 64 -12.97 -4.07 33.11
C ARG A 64 -12.41 -3.57 34.42
N LEU A 65 -11.14 -3.14 34.44
CA LEU A 65 -10.52 -2.57 35.64
C LEU A 65 -11.25 -1.30 36.08
N PHE A 66 -11.55 -0.39 35.14
CA PHE A 66 -12.30 0.83 35.46
C PHE A 66 -13.68 0.54 36.05
N ALA A 67 -14.41 -0.44 35.51
CA ALA A 67 -15.72 -0.83 36.04
C ALA A 67 -15.63 -1.41 37.46
N LEU A 68 -14.67 -2.30 37.71
CA LEU A 68 -14.48 -2.93 39.03
C LEU A 68 -14.18 -1.90 40.13
N TYR A 69 -13.37 -0.88 39.82
CA TYR A 69 -13.02 0.17 40.79
C TYR A 69 -14.06 1.30 40.86
N ALA A 70 -14.90 1.48 39.85
CA ALA A 70 -16.03 2.39 39.91
C ALA A 70 -17.21 1.84 40.74
N GLU A 71 -17.32 0.51 40.83
CA GLU A 71 -18.37 -0.18 41.60
C GLU A 71 -18.01 -0.40 43.08
N THR A 72 -16.79 -0.10 43.52
CA THR A 72 -16.42 -0.05 44.94
C THR A 72 -16.71 1.36 45.49
N PRO A 73 -17.80 1.56 46.26
CA PRO A 73 -18.06 2.86 46.89
C PRO A 73 -16.99 3.08 47.94
N LEU A 74 -16.34 4.24 47.92
CA LEU A 74 -15.31 4.63 48.89
C LEU A 74 -15.91 4.98 50.26
N GLU A 75 -17.23 4.87 50.44
CA GLU A 75 -17.96 5.32 51.63
C GLU A 75 -17.96 4.32 52.79
N ASP A 76 -17.60 3.05 52.58
CA ASP A 76 -17.64 2.03 53.65
C ASP A 76 -16.28 1.74 54.33
N VAL A 77 -15.21 2.49 54.03
CA VAL A 77 -13.86 2.24 54.62
C VAL A 77 -13.36 3.38 55.52
N ILE A 78 -14.04 4.53 55.56
CA ILE A 78 -13.61 5.67 56.38
C ILE A 78 -14.37 5.78 57.72
N GLU A 79 -15.46 5.04 57.94
CA GLU A 79 -16.25 5.18 59.19
C GLU A 79 -15.83 4.29 60.37
N ASP A 80 -14.81 3.42 60.26
CA ASP A 80 -14.49 2.46 61.35
C ASP A 80 -13.09 2.61 61.97
N VAL A 81 -12.35 3.69 61.66
CA VAL A 81 -11.09 4.00 62.36
C VAL A 81 -11.01 5.49 62.66
N VAL A 82 -10.92 5.81 63.95
CA VAL A 82 -10.69 7.12 64.56
C VAL A 82 -11.96 7.93 64.89
N GLY A 83 -12.74 7.40 65.83
CA GLY A 83 -13.15 8.23 66.97
C GLY A 83 -12.07 8.16 68.05
N ASP A 84 -11.18 9.15 68.13
CA ASP A 84 -10.76 9.76 69.40
C ASP A 84 -9.97 11.05 69.16
N GLU A 85 -10.23 12.05 69.98
CA GLU A 85 -9.80 13.44 69.87
C GLU A 85 -8.28 13.65 70.04
N LEU A 86 -7.71 14.69 69.40
CA LEU A 86 -7.20 15.87 70.13
C LEU A 86 -6.61 16.95 69.21
N SER A 87 -7.00 18.17 69.56
CA SER A 87 -6.68 19.51 69.06
C SER A 87 -5.19 19.87 68.87
N VAL A 88 -4.90 20.86 68.01
CA VAL A 88 -4.34 22.20 68.34
C VAL A 88 -4.16 23.04 67.04
N THR A 89 -4.30 24.35 67.22
CA THR A 89 -4.58 25.48 66.30
C THR A 89 -3.39 26.15 65.60
N ASP A 90 -3.72 26.88 64.51
CA ASP A 90 -3.11 28.10 63.90
C ASP A 90 -1.62 28.04 63.44
N ASP A 91 -1.17 28.69 62.36
CA ASP A 91 -1.50 30.01 61.83
C ASP A 91 -1.03 30.16 60.35
N ALA A 92 -1.47 31.25 59.72
CA ALA A 92 -1.52 31.57 58.31
C ALA A 92 -0.20 31.95 57.59
N ALA A 93 -0.26 31.92 56.25
CA ALA A 93 -0.15 33.09 55.34
C ALA A 93 0.76 32.91 54.10
N THR A 94 0.13 33.10 52.91
CA THR A 94 0.60 33.79 51.67
C THR A 94 1.87 33.25 50.95
N ASP A 95 2.05 33.27 49.63
CA ASP A 95 1.66 34.24 48.60
C ASP A 95 1.91 33.68 47.17
N GLU A 96 1.41 34.41 46.18
CA GLU A 96 1.49 34.34 44.70
C GLU A 96 2.81 33.80 44.07
N THR A 97 2.84 33.22 42.86
CA THR A 97 2.72 33.94 41.57
C THR A 97 2.87 32.98 40.38
N ALA A 98 2.25 33.33 39.25
CA ALA A 98 2.39 32.72 37.94
C ALA A 98 3.74 33.02 37.24
N VAL A 99 4.09 32.25 36.19
CA VAL A 99 4.45 32.68 34.81
C VAL A 99 5.18 31.55 34.05
N ALA A 100 4.94 31.53 32.73
CA ALA A 100 5.38 30.63 31.68
C ALA A 100 6.91 30.55 31.43
N ASP A 101 7.38 29.55 30.65
CA ASP A 101 7.79 29.69 29.25
C ASP A 101 8.70 28.54 28.74
N ALA A 102 8.65 28.35 27.42
CA ALA A 102 9.69 27.88 26.50
C ALA A 102 10.14 26.40 26.45
N THR A 103 9.68 25.76 25.36
CA THR A 103 10.50 25.11 24.32
C THR A 103 11.98 24.87 24.61
N ASP A 104 12.42 23.62 24.42
CA ASP A 104 13.52 23.35 23.48
C ASP A 104 13.52 21.90 22.97
N ASP A 105 13.73 21.81 21.66
CA ASP A 105 14.02 20.63 20.86
C ASP A 105 15.30 21.00 20.11
N PRO A 106 16.29 20.11 20.00
CA PRO A 106 16.94 20.04 18.70
C PRO A 106 17.21 18.61 18.23
N ALA A 107 16.74 18.33 17.01
CA ALA A 107 17.39 17.38 16.09
C ALA A 107 18.81 17.90 15.77
N VAL A 108 19.84 17.09 15.46
CA VAL A 108 20.02 16.23 14.28
C VAL A 108 21.39 15.55 14.44
N SER A 109 21.55 14.26 14.10
CA SER A 109 22.63 13.80 13.19
C SER A 109 22.45 12.36 12.74
N ASP A 110 22.79 12.20 11.46
CA ASP A 110 22.72 11.06 10.57
C ASP A 110 23.88 10.07 10.81
N GLY A 111 23.69 8.78 10.52
CA GLY A 111 24.74 7.79 10.72
C GLY A 111 24.31 6.34 10.61
N THR A 112 24.25 5.83 9.38
CA THR A 112 24.28 4.42 9.00
C THR A 112 25.25 3.59 9.86
N VAL A 113 24.77 2.56 10.58
CA VAL A 113 25.52 1.31 10.79
C VAL A 113 24.61 0.14 11.13
N ASP A 114 25.18 -1.00 10.77
CA ASP A 114 24.68 -2.36 10.66
C ASP A 114 24.36 -3.02 12.00
N ALA A 115 23.76 -4.20 11.88
CA ALA A 115 23.37 -5.11 12.94
C ALA A 115 24.52 -5.58 13.86
N THR A 116 24.08 -6.20 14.95
CA THR A 116 24.82 -7.02 15.95
C THR A 116 25.50 -6.26 17.08
N VAL A 117 24.91 -6.35 18.29
CA VAL A 117 25.63 -6.74 19.52
C VAL A 117 24.63 -7.44 20.45
N ALA A 118 24.97 -8.68 20.78
CA ALA A 118 24.43 -9.42 21.90
C ALA A 118 25.05 -8.90 23.20
N ASP A 119 24.23 -8.81 24.24
CA ASP A 119 24.49 -9.29 25.59
C ASP A 119 25.82 -8.88 26.27
N ALA A 120 25.72 -7.99 27.27
CA ALA A 120 26.39 -8.09 28.57
C ALA A 120 26.25 -6.77 29.35
N ALA A 121 25.34 -6.74 30.33
CA ALA A 121 25.47 -5.88 31.51
C ALA A 121 24.69 -6.51 32.67
N LEU A 122 25.37 -7.43 33.38
CA LEU A 122 25.06 -7.79 34.75
C LEU A 122 25.16 -6.53 35.61
N VAL A 123 24.05 -6.09 36.18
CA VAL A 123 24.05 -5.21 37.35
C VAL A 123 23.42 -5.99 38.49
N ASP A 124 24.27 -6.30 39.46
CA ASP A 124 23.96 -6.82 40.78
C ASP A 124 23.00 -5.88 41.51
N ALA A 125 21.88 -6.42 41.97
CA ALA A 125 20.94 -5.75 42.84
C ALA A 125 20.50 -6.73 43.94
N SER A 126 21.45 -7.12 44.80
CA SER A 126 21.13 -7.51 46.17
C SER A 126 20.81 -6.25 46.97
N GLY A 127 19.53 -6.04 47.30
CA GLY A 127 19.12 -4.89 48.12
C GLY A 127 17.62 -4.82 48.34
N THR A 128 17.16 -5.55 49.36
CA THR A 128 15.91 -5.33 50.10
C THR A 128 14.60 -5.50 49.34
N GLN A 129 14.11 -6.72 49.41
CA GLN A 129 12.71 -7.12 49.23
C GLN A 129 11.83 -6.40 50.25
N ALA A 130 11.29 -5.24 49.87
CA ALA A 130 10.01 -4.77 50.38
C ALA A 130 8.96 -5.25 49.38
N ASP A 131 8.04 -6.10 49.85
CA ASP A 131 6.82 -6.49 49.15
C ASP A 131 5.99 -5.23 48.85
N LEU A 132 6.30 -4.54 47.76
CA LEU A 132 5.41 -3.59 47.13
C LEU A 132 4.54 -4.39 46.18
N LEU A 133 3.32 -4.71 46.63
CA LEU A 133 2.24 -5.16 45.76
C LEU A 133 2.23 -4.27 44.51
N PRO A 134 2.09 -4.81 43.29
CA PRO A 134 2.06 -3.98 42.10
C PRO A 134 0.93 -2.98 42.27
N GLU A 135 1.28 -1.70 42.40
CA GLU A 135 0.31 -0.62 42.52
C GLU A 135 -0.61 -0.73 41.31
N VAL A 136 -1.86 -1.14 41.55
CA VAL A 136 -2.84 -1.32 40.50
C VAL A 136 -3.28 0.07 40.09
N VAL A 137 -2.55 0.65 39.14
CA VAL A 137 -2.92 1.92 38.53
C VAL A 137 -4.22 1.70 37.76
N VAL A 138 -5.33 2.14 38.35
CA VAL A 138 -6.65 2.10 37.73
C VAL A 138 -6.62 3.03 36.51
N PRO A 139 -6.91 2.52 35.30
CA PRO A 139 -6.90 3.34 34.10
C PRO A 139 -7.92 4.48 34.21
N SER A 140 -7.50 5.71 33.94
CA SER A 140 -8.42 6.86 33.94
C SER A 140 -9.37 6.82 32.74
N ALA A 141 -10.44 7.63 32.78
CA ALA A 141 -11.32 7.81 31.63
C ALA A 141 -10.55 8.32 30.38
N ASP A 142 -9.52 9.14 30.59
CA ASP A 142 -8.66 9.66 29.52
C ASP A 142 -7.79 8.56 28.89
N ASP A 143 -7.31 7.61 29.67
CA ASP A 143 -6.56 6.45 29.19
C ASP A 143 -7.42 5.55 28.29
N ILE A 144 -8.66 5.30 28.71
CA ILE A 144 -9.65 4.56 27.93
C ILE A 144 -9.92 5.30 26.61
N ALA A 145 -10.17 6.62 26.67
CA ALA A 145 -10.39 7.44 25.47
C ALA A 145 -9.16 7.47 24.54
N ALA A 146 -7.95 7.46 25.08
CA ALA A 146 -6.71 7.36 24.31
C ALA A 146 -6.57 5.99 23.60
N LEU A 147 -6.89 4.89 24.30
CA LEU A 147 -6.92 3.55 23.73
C LEU A 147 -7.96 3.41 22.63
N GLU A 148 -9.16 3.96 22.81
CA GLU A 148 -10.20 3.99 21.78
C GLU A 148 -9.75 4.71 20.50
N ARG A 149 -9.14 5.90 20.64
CA ARG A 149 -8.55 6.64 19.52
C ARG A 149 -7.46 5.81 18.84
N ARG A 150 -6.65 5.07 19.58
CA ARG A 150 -5.62 4.17 19.03
C ARG A 150 -6.24 3.01 18.26
N VAL A 151 -7.29 2.37 18.79
CA VAL A 151 -8.05 1.32 18.10
C VAL A 151 -8.64 1.86 16.79
N ALA A 152 -9.26 3.04 16.82
CA ALA A 152 -9.87 3.67 15.65
C ALA A 152 -8.81 3.93 14.55
N ARG A 153 -7.66 4.51 14.90
CA ARG A 153 -6.54 4.73 13.96
C ARG A 153 -6.02 3.43 13.36
N LEU A 154 -5.86 2.38 14.18
CA LEU A 154 -5.40 1.07 13.70
C LEU A 154 -6.42 0.39 12.79
N LYS A 155 -7.72 0.50 13.09
CA LYS A 155 -8.81 0.02 12.20
C LYS A 155 -8.73 0.69 10.84
N ALA A 156 -8.62 2.02 10.80
CA ALA A 156 -8.53 2.79 9.55
C ALA A 156 -7.28 2.40 8.74
N SER A 157 -6.11 2.28 9.40
CA SER A 157 -4.88 1.84 8.75
C SER A 157 -4.99 0.43 8.16
N ALA A 158 -5.57 -0.52 8.91
CA ALA A 158 -5.77 -1.89 8.44
C ALA A 158 -6.72 -1.96 7.23
N ARG A 159 -7.73 -1.09 7.17
CA ARG A 159 -8.61 -0.96 6.00
C ARG A 159 -7.84 -0.48 4.76
N GLY A 160 -7.06 0.59 4.88
CA GLY A 160 -6.25 1.09 3.75
C GLY A 160 -5.24 0.04 3.24
N TRP A 161 -4.63 -0.74 4.14
CA TRP A 161 -3.76 -1.86 3.74
C TRP A 161 -4.51 -2.99 3.04
N ARG A 162 -5.74 -3.30 3.47
CA ARG A 162 -6.59 -4.29 2.79
C ARG A 162 -6.88 -3.88 1.35
N GLU A 163 -7.28 -2.62 1.15
CA GLU A 163 -7.58 -2.09 -0.18
C GLU A 163 -6.36 -2.16 -1.11
N ARG A 164 -5.15 -1.82 -0.60
CA ARG A 164 -3.89 -1.98 -1.35
C ARG A 164 -3.60 -3.44 -1.74
N VAL A 165 -3.78 -4.38 -0.81
CA VAL A 165 -3.60 -5.82 -1.07
C VAL A 165 -4.57 -6.31 -2.14
N GLU A 166 -5.83 -5.91 -2.05
CA GLU A 166 -6.86 -6.27 -3.03
C GLU A 166 -6.52 -5.71 -4.42
N ASP A 167 -6.05 -4.46 -4.50
CA ASP A 167 -5.64 -3.84 -5.75
C ASP A 167 -4.44 -4.55 -6.39
N LEU A 168 -3.38 -4.79 -5.62
CA LEU A 168 -2.21 -5.54 -6.10
C LEU A 168 -2.61 -6.94 -6.56
N ALA A 169 -3.48 -7.62 -5.82
CA ALA A 169 -3.96 -8.94 -6.20
C ALA A 169 -4.76 -8.91 -7.51
N ARG A 170 -5.61 -7.89 -7.72
CA ARG A 170 -6.31 -7.69 -9.01
C ARG A 170 -5.32 -7.49 -10.16
N ARG A 171 -4.30 -6.65 -9.98
CA ARG A 171 -3.26 -6.39 -11.00
C ARG A 171 -2.48 -7.66 -11.36
N VAL A 172 -2.07 -8.44 -10.36
CA VAL A 172 -1.37 -9.73 -10.55
C VAL A 172 -2.26 -10.70 -11.34
N ARG A 173 -3.49 -10.94 -10.88
CA ARG A 173 -4.43 -11.85 -11.56
C ARG A 173 -4.69 -11.43 -13.01
N ARG A 174 -4.83 -10.13 -13.26
CA ARG A 174 -5.03 -9.61 -14.62
C ARG A 174 -3.85 -9.92 -15.52
N ARG A 175 -2.61 -9.71 -15.04
CA ARG A 175 -1.40 -10.00 -15.84
C ARG A 175 -1.20 -11.49 -16.06
N GLU A 176 -1.48 -12.31 -15.06
CA GLU A 176 -1.44 -13.77 -15.19
C GLU A 176 -2.43 -14.25 -16.25
N ARG A 177 -3.65 -13.71 -16.23
CA ARG A 177 -4.68 -14.03 -17.22
C ARG A 177 -4.27 -13.60 -18.64
N ILE A 178 -3.70 -12.41 -18.81
CA ILE A 178 -3.16 -11.95 -20.10
C ILE A 178 -2.05 -12.90 -20.58
N ALA A 179 -1.14 -13.30 -19.69
CA ALA A 179 -0.06 -14.20 -20.02
C ALA A 179 -0.59 -15.61 -20.39
N GLU A 180 -1.62 -16.08 -19.71
CA GLU A 180 -2.29 -17.35 -19.99
C GLU A 180 -3.00 -17.33 -21.34
N TRP A 181 -3.83 -16.31 -21.61
CA TRP A 181 -4.47 -16.10 -22.91
C TRP A 181 -3.45 -16.04 -24.03
N ASN A 182 -2.35 -15.31 -23.80
CA ASN A 182 -1.24 -15.28 -24.75
C ASN A 182 -0.70 -16.71 -24.95
N ARG A 183 -0.34 -17.46 -23.92
CA ARG A 183 0.18 -18.83 -24.11
C ARG A 183 -0.77 -19.74 -24.88
N ARG A 184 -2.07 -19.70 -24.56
CA ARG A 184 -3.11 -20.52 -25.22
C ARG A 184 -3.51 -20.08 -26.61
N GLY A 185 -3.12 -18.88 -27.04
CA GLY A 185 -3.56 -18.32 -28.31
C GLY A 185 -5.00 -17.82 -28.29
N GLU A 186 -5.50 -17.44 -27.11
CA GLU A 186 -6.82 -16.82 -26.96
C GLU A 186 -6.72 -15.33 -27.32
N TRP A 187 -6.78 -15.04 -28.62
CA TRP A 187 -6.54 -13.69 -29.14
C TRP A 187 -7.68 -12.70 -28.89
N ARG A 188 -8.92 -13.18 -28.92
CA ARG A 188 -10.11 -12.33 -28.75
C ARG A 188 -10.08 -11.44 -27.50
N PRO A 189 -9.89 -11.98 -26.27
CA PRO A 189 -9.85 -11.13 -25.08
C PRO A 189 -8.66 -10.15 -25.09
N LEU A 190 -7.54 -10.53 -25.69
CA LEU A 190 -6.39 -9.64 -25.85
C LEU A 190 -6.69 -8.50 -26.83
N ILE A 191 -7.30 -8.82 -27.97
CA ILE A 191 -7.74 -7.86 -28.97
C ILE A 191 -8.72 -6.87 -28.36
N GLU A 192 -9.71 -7.31 -27.60
CA GLU A 192 -10.67 -6.43 -26.91
C GLU A 192 -9.97 -5.46 -25.94
N LEU A 193 -8.99 -5.96 -25.17
CA LEU A 193 -8.21 -5.13 -24.25
C LEU A 193 -7.39 -4.06 -24.98
N ALA A 194 -6.72 -4.41 -26.08
CA ALA A 194 -5.95 -3.47 -26.87
C ALA A 194 -6.86 -2.48 -27.60
N ALA A 195 -7.93 -2.98 -28.23
CA ALA A 195 -8.93 -2.19 -28.93
C ALA A 195 -9.53 -1.11 -28.04
N ARG A 196 -9.96 -1.47 -26.83
CA ARG A 196 -10.46 -0.50 -25.84
C ARG A 196 -9.43 0.54 -25.44
N ARG A 197 -8.15 0.14 -25.27
CA ARG A 197 -7.08 1.06 -24.88
C ARG A 197 -6.75 2.08 -25.97
N TYR A 198 -6.73 1.64 -27.23
CA TYR A 198 -6.34 2.48 -28.36
C TYR A 198 -7.55 3.07 -29.09
N GLY A 199 -8.79 2.72 -28.72
CA GLY A 199 -9.98 3.23 -29.40
C GLY A 199 -10.07 2.75 -30.85
N VAL A 200 -9.66 1.52 -31.13
CA VAL A 200 -9.79 0.88 -32.45
C VAL A 200 -10.90 -0.17 -32.39
N ASN A 201 -11.53 -0.49 -33.52
CA ASN A 201 -12.59 -1.49 -33.56
C ASN A 201 -12.03 -2.91 -33.33
N ALA A 202 -12.49 -3.58 -32.26
CA ALA A 202 -12.01 -4.91 -31.88
C ALA A 202 -12.33 -5.99 -32.93
N ALA A 203 -13.53 -5.95 -33.52
CA ALA A 203 -13.94 -6.90 -34.54
C ALA A 203 -13.13 -6.73 -35.83
N ALA A 204 -12.86 -5.49 -36.23
CA ALA A 204 -12.01 -5.17 -37.37
C ALA A 204 -10.55 -5.61 -37.13
N LEU A 205 -10.00 -5.34 -35.94
CA LEU A 205 -8.66 -5.81 -35.56
C LEU A 205 -8.57 -7.35 -35.58
N HIS A 206 -9.62 -8.03 -35.14
CA HIS A 206 -9.71 -9.49 -35.25
C HIS A 206 -9.80 -9.97 -36.71
N ARG A 207 -10.61 -9.32 -37.56
CA ARG A 207 -10.67 -9.65 -38.99
C ARG A 207 -9.31 -9.48 -39.67
N LEU A 208 -8.61 -8.39 -39.37
CA LEU A 208 -7.27 -8.14 -39.89
C LEU A 208 -6.31 -9.29 -39.52
N MET A 209 -6.29 -9.70 -38.25
CA MET A 209 -5.49 -10.85 -37.80
C MET A 209 -5.82 -12.14 -38.57
N MET A 210 -7.10 -12.38 -38.84
CA MET A 210 -7.55 -13.56 -39.56
C MET A 210 -7.15 -13.51 -41.04
N TYR A 211 -7.21 -12.35 -41.70
CA TYR A 211 -6.73 -12.20 -43.07
C TYR A 211 -5.22 -12.37 -43.20
N GLU A 212 -4.46 -11.89 -42.23
CA GLU A 212 -2.99 -11.94 -42.27
C GLU A 212 -2.43 -13.34 -41.95
N SER A 213 -2.95 -14.02 -40.94
CA SER A 213 -2.35 -15.25 -40.43
C SER A 213 -3.32 -16.38 -40.13
N GLY A 214 -4.62 -16.14 -40.27
CA GLY A 214 -5.64 -17.06 -39.76
C GLY A 214 -5.55 -17.27 -38.24
N GLY A 215 -4.97 -16.31 -37.50
CA GLY A 215 -4.75 -16.42 -36.06
C GLY A 215 -3.56 -17.31 -35.65
N ARG A 216 -2.68 -17.68 -36.59
CA ARG A 216 -1.50 -18.51 -36.31
C ARG A 216 -0.34 -17.64 -35.83
N ARG A 217 0.02 -17.78 -34.55
CA ARG A 217 1.11 -17.02 -33.89
C ARG A 217 2.44 -17.07 -34.63
N THR A 218 2.78 -18.20 -35.23
CA THR A 218 4.08 -18.47 -35.86
C THR A 218 3.98 -18.53 -37.39
N ALA A 219 2.92 -17.94 -37.97
CA ALA A 219 2.77 -17.90 -39.42
C ALA A 219 3.85 -17.06 -40.11
N GLY A 220 4.16 -17.47 -41.34
CA GLY A 220 4.85 -16.67 -42.34
C GLY A 220 6.34 -16.99 -42.56
N THR A 221 6.87 -16.46 -43.66
CA THR A 221 8.26 -16.59 -44.11
C THR A 221 8.99 -15.25 -43.96
N THR A 222 8.90 -14.35 -44.94
CA THR A 222 9.46 -13.00 -44.88
C THR A 222 8.75 -12.16 -43.81
N TYR A 223 7.42 -12.26 -43.78
CA TYR A 223 6.56 -11.63 -42.79
C TYR A 223 6.24 -12.62 -41.66
N LYS A 224 6.10 -12.12 -40.42
CA LYS A 224 6.03 -12.94 -39.23
C LYS A 224 4.80 -12.64 -38.38
N GLY A 225 4.17 -13.72 -37.92
CA GLY A 225 3.24 -13.69 -36.81
C GLY A 225 1.79 -13.37 -37.15
N LEU A 226 1.03 -12.97 -36.13
CA LEU A 226 -0.42 -12.76 -36.18
C LEU A 226 -0.85 -11.72 -37.23
N PHE A 227 -0.03 -10.68 -37.42
CA PHE A 227 -0.30 -9.59 -38.34
C PHE A 227 0.77 -9.46 -39.43
N GLN A 228 1.52 -10.54 -39.69
CA GLN A 228 2.52 -10.60 -40.77
C GLN A 228 3.46 -9.39 -40.78
N TYR A 229 4.12 -9.11 -39.65
CA TYR A 229 5.09 -8.03 -39.56
C TYR A 229 6.40 -8.39 -40.29
N LEU A 230 6.97 -7.43 -41.03
CA LEU A 230 8.36 -7.52 -41.47
C LEU A 230 9.28 -7.29 -40.25
N PRO A 231 10.36 -8.08 -40.06
CA PRO A 231 11.24 -7.95 -38.89
C PRO A 231 11.85 -6.56 -38.70
N SER A 232 12.28 -5.89 -39.77
CA SER A 232 12.82 -4.53 -39.71
C SER A 232 11.76 -3.51 -39.28
N THR A 233 10.54 -3.62 -39.79
CA THR A 233 9.41 -2.78 -39.38
C THR A 233 9.03 -3.04 -37.93
N TRP A 234 9.09 -4.29 -37.46
CA TRP A 234 8.81 -4.65 -36.07
C TRP A 234 9.77 -3.99 -35.10
N GLN A 235 11.07 -3.99 -35.41
CA GLN A 235 12.12 -3.41 -34.55
C GLN A 235 12.26 -1.89 -34.69
N ALA A 236 11.52 -1.26 -35.60
CA ALA A 236 11.63 0.18 -35.82
C ALA A 236 11.13 0.99 -34.61
N SER A 237 11.69 2.19 -34.45
CA SER A 237 11.46 3.09 -33.31
C SER A 237 10.02 3.51 -33.09
N TRP A 238 9.15 3.35 -34.09
CA TRP A 238 7.71 3.60 -33.93
C TRP A 238 7.04 2.59 -33.00
N ASN A 239 7.59 1.37 -32.86
CA ASN A 239 7.00 0.25 -32.14
C ASN A 239 7.58 0.14 -30.72
N PRO A 240 6.81 0.48 -29.67
CA PRO A 240 7.27 0.36 -28.30
C PRO A 240 7.54 -1.09 -27.86
N TRP A 241 7.10 -2.09 -28.63
CA TRP A 241 7.30 -3.51 -28.34
C TRP A 241 8.29 -4.18 -29.29
N GLY A 242 9.10 -3.41 -30.02
CA GLY A 242 10.07 -3.94 -30.99
C GLY A 242 11.11 -4.89 -30.40
N ASP A 243 11.45 -4.70 -29.11
CA ASP A 243 12.39 -5.58 -28.37
C ASP A 243 11.74 -6.90 -27.92
N ALA A 244 10.41 -6.99 -27.93
CA ALA A 244 9.73 -8.25 -27.66
C ALA A 244 9.87 -9.19 -28.87
N SER A 245 9.84 -10.49 -28.62
CA SER A 245 9.78 -11.47 -29.71
C SER A 245 8.66 -11.12 -30.68
N ILE A 246 8.97 -11.09 -31.97
CA ILE A 246 7.99 -10.84 -33.03
C ILE A 246 6.86 -11.88 -33.01
N TYR A 247 7.02 -13.05 -32.39
CA TYR A 247 5.97 -14.05 -32.22
C TYR A 247 5.18 -13.90 -30.91
N ASN A 248 5.45 -12.89 -30.10
CA ASN A 248 4.64 -12.58 -28.93
C ASN A 248 3.30 -11.98 -29.36
N GLY A 249 2.25 -12.80 -29.34
CA GLY A 249 0.92 -12.41 -29.82
C GLY A 249 0.36 -11.18 -29.10
N TRP A 250 0.53 -11.08 -27.78
CA TRP A 250 0.10 -9.90 -27.02
C TRP A 250 0.86 -8.63 -27.41
N ALA A 251 2.17 -8.73 -27.63
CA ALA A 251 2.96 -7.61 -28.14
C ALA A 251 2.47 -7.17 -29.52
N GLN A 252 2.26 -8.11 -30.45
CA GLN A 252 1.78 -7.81 -31.80
C GLN A 252 0.39 -7.14 -31.77
N ILE A 253 -0.56 -7.68 -31.02
CA ILE A 253 -1.92 -7.12 -30.91
C ILE A 253 -1.85 -5.66 -30.42
N ARG A 254 -1.01 -5.36 -29.43
CA ARG A 254 -0.80 -3.98 -28.95
C ARG A 254 -0.13 -3.09 -30.00
N ALA A 255 0.92 -3.59 -30.65
CA ALA A 255 1.64 -2.89 -31.71
C ALA A 255 0.70 -2.52 -32.87
N THR A 256 -0.14 -3.45 -33.31
CA THR A 256 -1.11 -3.24 -34.39
C THR A 256 -2.18 -2.24 -34.00
N ALA A 257 -2.78 -2.39 -32.81
CA ALA A 257 -3.77 -1.43 -32.32
C ALA A 257 -3.18 -0.01 -32.20
N TYR A 258 -1.92 0.09 -31.76
CA TYR A 258 -1.20 1.35 -31.68
C TYR A 258 -0.85 1.94 -33.06
N ALA A 259 -0.43 1.11 -34.02
CA ALA A 259 -0.16 1.54 -35.39
C ALA A 259 -1.43 2.11 -36.05
N ILE A 260 -2.57 1.43 -35.89
CA ILE A 260 -3.87 1.86 -36.43
C ILE A 260 -4.32 3.18 -35.79
N LYS A 261 -4.18 3.32 -34.46
CA LYS A 261 -4.42 4.59 -33.74
C LYS A 261 -3.66 5.76 -34.38
N ARG A 262 -2.43 5.52 -34.84
CA ARG A 262 -1.55 6.52 -35.46
C ARG A 262 -1.80 6.72 -36.96
N GLY A 263 -2.81 6.06 -37.54
CA GLY A 263 -3.13 6.17 -38.96
C GLY A 263 -2.23 5.34 -39.88
N CYS A 264 -1.35 4.48 -39.33
CA CYS A 264 -0.43 3.68 -40.13
C CYS A 264 -1.07 2.41 -40.72
N GLY A 265 -2.31 2.10 -40.36
CA GLY A 265 -3.03 0.89 -40.78
C GLY A 265 -3.00 0.64 -42.30
N PRO A 266 -3.47 1.59 -43.12
CA PRO A 266 -3.49 1.44 -44.58
C PRO A 266 -2.11 1.24 -45.21
N SER A 267 -1.07 1.86 -44.66
CA SER A 267 0.29 1.73 -45.21
C SER A 267 0.95 0.42 -44.81
N MET A 268 0.71 -0.06 -43.59
CA MET A 268 1.30 -1.30 -43.09
C MET A 268 0.60 -2.55 -43.63
N TRP A 269 -0.71 -2.48 -43.89
CA TRP A 269 -1.53 -3.59 -44.37
C TRP A 269 -2.39 -3.16 -45.57
N PRO A 270 -1.78 -2.77 -46.71
CA PRO A 270 -2.50 -2.14 -47.82
C PRO A 270 -3.60 -3.01 -48.44
N SER A 271 -3.42 -4.34 -48.45
CA SER A 271 -4.37 -5.27 -49.06
C SER A 271 -5.48 -5.75 -48.11
N THR A 272 -5.21 -5.84 -46.81
CA THR A 272 -6.12 -6.43 -45.82
C THR A 272 -6.80 -5.40 -44.93
N TYR A 273 -6.19 -4.23 -44.70
CA TYR A 273 -6.78 -3.17 -43.90
C TYR A 273 -8.14 -2.69 -44.45
N PRO A 274 -8.28 -2.36 -45.76
CA PRO A 274 -9.56 -1.90 -46.31
C PRO A 274 -10.67 -2.96 -46.28
N ARG A 275 -10.30 -4.24 -46.14
CA ARG A 275 -11.26 -5.36 -46.01
C ARG A 275 -11.66 -5.60 -44.56
N ALA A 276 -10.84 -5.12 -43.62
CA ALA A 276 -11.02 -5.33 -42.19
C ALA A 276 -11.73 -4.14 -41.52
N PHE A 277 -11.36 -2.91 -41.87
CA PHE A 277 -11.85 -1.63 -41.32
C PHE A 277 -12.62 -0.86 -42.38
#